data_AF-A0A381S8Q1-F1
#
_entry.id   AF-A0A381S8Q1-F1
#
_cell.length_a   1.000
_cell.length_b   1.000
_cell.length_c   1.000
_cell.angle_alpha   90.00
_cell.angle_beta   90.00
_cell.angle_gamma   90.00
#
_symmetry.space_group_name_H-M   'P 1'
#
loop_
_entity.id
_entity.type
_entity.pdbx_description
1 polymer ?
#
loop_
_entity_poly.entity_id
_entity_poly.type
_entity_poly.pdbx_seq_one_letter_code
_entity_poly.pdbx_strand_id
1 'polypeptide(L)'
;MAALENTTDMRKMISSSLRLMMMLNVPAAVGLMVLATPIIAVIFERGSFTSADTAATAAALQCYAPGLIGYSTVKITAPIFYAMRDSRTPALISGIAVALNLVLNLTLVRIMGYQGLALGTAIAAIANALILMILLHRRLDGIDGARLGITFIKIVVASIIMGSVAVVTERYLADIWPSALLSVQILRLSITIAVSVLVLGGAAQALRMDEFNDARRRLIAKLTGAV
;
A
#
# COMPACT_ATOMS: atom_id res chain seq x y z
N MET A 1 35.10 -3.48 15.81
CA MET A 1 33.84 -4.18 16.17
C MET A 1 32.64 -3.22 16.19
N ALA A 2 32.70 -2.06 16.85
CA ALA A 2 31.57 -1.10 16.94
C ALA A 2 30.97 -0.60 15.60
N ALA A 3 31.78 -0.45 14.53
CA ALA A 3 31.27 0.01 13.23
C ALA A 3 30.46 -1.06 12.46
N LEU A 4 30.74 -2.34 12.70
CA LEU A 4 30.05 -3.48 12.07
C LEU A 4 28.73 -3.81 12.80
N GLU A 5 28.68 -3.64 14.12
CA GLU A 5 27.43 -3.74 14.90
C GLU A 5 26.40 -2.71 14.43
N ASN A 6 26.80 -1.43 14.32
CA ASN A 6 25.92 -0.36 13.84
C ASN A 6 25.33 -0.65 12.45
N THR A 7 26.14 -1.23 11.54
CA THR A 7 25.68 -1.55 10.18
C THR A 7 24.68 -2.71 10.18
N THR A 8 24.93 -3.74 10.98
CA THR A 8 24.06 -4.92 11.09
C THR A 8 22.72 -4.56 11.72
N ASP A 9 22.74 -3.76 12.78
CA ASP A 9 21.53 -3.28 13.45
C ASP A 9 20.73 -2.32 12.55
N MET A 10 21.41 -1.46 11.80
CA MET A 10 20.77 -0.62 10.79
C MET A 10 20.08 -1.47 9.71
N ARG A 11 20.73 -2.50 9.17
CA ARG A 11 20.11 -3.43 8.19
C ARG A 11 18.86 -4.11 8.75
N LYS A 12 18.92 -4.61 9.99
CA LYS A 12 17.77 -5.24 10.67
C LYS A 12 16.63 -4.26 10.87
N MET A 13 16.93 -3.03 11.30
CA MET A 13 15.95 -1.97 11.49
C MET A 13 15.26 -1.62 10.17
N ILE A 14 16.03 -1.37 9.10
CA ILE A 14 15.50 -1.07 7.77
C ILE A 14 14.61 -2.20 7.25
N SER A 15 15.08 -3.45 7.36
CA SER A 15 14.33 -4.61 6.92
C SER A 15 13.01 -4.77 7.70
N SER A 16 13.04 -4.55 9.02
CA SER A 16 11.83 -4.56 9.86
C SER A 16 10.85 -3.44 9.49
N SER A 17 11.35 -2.21 9.30
CA SER A 17 10.54 -1.06 8.87
C SER A 17 9.88 -1.30 7.51
N LEU A 18 10.62 -1.85 6.53
CA LEU A 18 10.08 -2.17 5.22
C LEU A 18 9.01 -3.27 5.29
N ARG A 19 9.23 -4.32 6.08
CA ARG A 19 8.24 -5.40 6.23
C ARG A 19 6.97 -4.91 6.92
N LEU A 20 7.09 -4.11 7.98
CA LEU A 20 5.94 -3.47 8.64
C LEU A 20 5.17 -2.55 7.69
N MET A 21 5.88 -1.76 6.89
CA MET A 21 5.28 -0.89 5.87
C MET A 21 4.51 -1.70 4.83
N MET A 22 5.12 -2.74 4.27
CA MET A 22 4.45 -3.61 3.29
C MET A 22 3.22 -4.29 3.89
N MET A 23 3.34 -4.76 5.14
CA MET A 23 2.25 -5.43 5.86
C MET A 23 1.02 -4.53 6.02
N LEU A 24 1.21 -3.20 6.11
CA LEU A 24 0.11 -2.25 6.18
C LEU A 24 -0.36 -1.81 4.78
N ASN A 25 0.57 -1.43 3.90
CA ASN A 25 0.23 -0.75 2.66
C ASN A 25 -0.24 -1.67 1.54
N VAL A 26 0.24 -2.92 1.47
CA VAL A 26 -0.21 -3.87 0.44
C VAL A 26 -1.69 -4.24 0.65
N PRO A 27 -2.15 -4.66 1.83
CA PRO A 27 -3.58 -4.94 2.02
C PRO A 27 -4.44 -3.68 1.92
N ALA A 28 -3.94 -2.53 2.36
CA ALA A 28 -4.64 -1.26 2.16
C ALA A 28 -4.81 -0.91 0.67
N ALA A 29 -3.77 -1.08 -0.14
CA ALA A 29 -3.83 -0.87 -1.59
C ALA A 29 -4.83 -1.83 -2.26
N VAL A 30 -4.80 -3.11 -1.89
CA VAL A 30 -5.76 -4.10 -2.41
C VAL A 30 -7.19 -3.77 -1.99
N GLY A 31 -7.41 -3.40 -0.72
CA GLY A 31 -8.71 -2.97 -0.22
C GLY A 31 -9.24 -1.74 -0.97
N LEU A 32 -8.38 -0.74 -1.20
CA LEU A 32 -8.72 0.45 -1.98
C LEU A 32 -9.05 0.14 -3.44
N MET A 33 -8.34 -0.80 -4.08
CA MET A 33 -8.67 -1.21 -5.46
C MET A 33 -10.02 -1.93 -5.53
N VAL A 34 -10.21 -2.90 -4.65
CA VAL A 34 -11.39 -3.78 -4.66
C VAL A 34 -12.66 -3.04 -4.26
N LEU A 35 -12.57 -2.19 -3.22
CA LEU A 35 -13.69 -1.43 -2.68
C LEU A 35 -13.75 -0.01 -3.27
N ALA A 36 -13.07 0.27 -4.38
CA ALA A 36 -12.99 1.61 -4.96
C ALA A 36 -14.38 2.20 -5.22
N THR A 37 -15.26 1.46 -5.91
CA THR A 37 -16.61 1.91 -6.26
C THR A 37 -17.44 2.26 -5.03
N PRO A 38 -17.64 1.37 -4.03
CA PRO A 38 -18.47 1.72 -2.89
C PRO A 38 -17.82 2.81 -2.02
N ILE A 39 -16.49 2.87 -1.89
CA ILE A 39 -15.79 3.97 -1.20
C ILE A 39 -16.11 5.31 -1.87
N ILE A 40 -15.94 5.42 -3.18
CA ILE A 40 -16.24 6.66 -3.92
C ILE A 40 -17.73 6.98 -3.86
N ALA A 41 -18.62 5.99 -3.97
CA ALA A 41 -20.06 6.21 -3.87
C ALA A 41 -20.44 6.87 -2.52
N VAL A 42 -19.93 6.32 -1.42
CA VAL A 42 -20.20 6.86 -0.08
C VAL A 42 -19.61 8.25 0.13
N ILE A 43 -18.46 8.57 -0.48
CA ILE A 43 -17.79 9.85 -0.29
C ILE A 43 -18.35 10.94 -1.23
N PHE A 44 -18.72 10.59 -2.47
CA PHE A 44 -18.97 11.57 -3.52
C PHE A 44 -20.35 11.47 -4.19
N GLU A 45 -21.01 10.30 -4.23
CA GLU A 45 -22.26 10.10 -4.97
C GLU A 45 -23.47 10.74 -4.26
N ARG A 46 -23.55 12.06 -4.37
CA ARG A 46 -24.60 12.92 -3.84
C ARG A 46 -24.82 14.12 -4.76
N GLY A 47 -26.07 14.60 -4.81
CA GLY A 47 -26.43 15.81 -5.54
C GLY A 47 -26.18 15.66 -7.04
N SER A 48 -25.23 16.43 -7.58
CA SER A 48 -24.89 16.42 -9.01
C SER A 48 -23.90 15.31 -9.41
N PHE A 49 -23.33 14.58 -8.45
CA PHE A 49 -22.37 13.51 -8.73
C PHE A 49 -23.12 12.22 -9.04
N THR A 50 -23.00 11.76 -10.29
CA THR A 50 -23.75 10.62 -10.80
C THR A 50 -22.99 9.31 -10.57
N SER A 51 -23.68 8.18 -10.73
CA SER A 51 -23.04 6.85 -10.70
C SER A 51 -21.99 6.67 -11.80
N ALA A 52 -22.11 7.38 -12.93
CA ALA A 52 -21.09 7.42 -13.97
C ALA A 52 -19.81 8.11 -13.49
N ASP A 53 -19.94 9.20 -12.73
CA ASP A 53 -18.81 9.91 -12.12
C ASP A 53 -18.14 9.06 -11.03
N THR A 54 -18.94 8.29 -10.27
CA THR A 54 -18.46 7.29 -9.32
C THR A 54 -17.61 6.24 -10.02
N ALA A 55 -18.12 5.64 -11.09
CA ALA A 55 -17.39 4.62 -11.85
C ALA A 55 -16.09 5.19 -12.43
N ALA A 56 -16.14 6.42 -12.96
CA ALA A 56 -14.96 7.07 -13.51
C ALA A 56 -13.88 7.32 -12.45
N THR A 57 -14.28 7.85 -11.29
CA THR A 57 -13.37 8.17 -10.18
C THR A 57 -12.84 6.91 -9.50
N ALA A 58 -13.67 5.87 -9.37
CA ALA A 58 -13.26 4.57 -8.85
C ALA A 58 -12.17 3.92 -9.72
N ALA A 59 -12.30 4.02 -11.05
CA ALA A 59 -11.26 3.54 -11.96
C ALA A 59 -9.93 4.30 -11.79
N ALA A 60 -9.98 5.62 -11.57
CA ALA A 60 -8.78 6.40 -11.24
C ALA A 60 -8.16 5.95 -9.91
N LEU A 61 -8.97 5.72 -8.88
CA LEU A 61 -8.52 5.25 -7.57
C LEU A 61 -7.84 3.87 -7.68
N GLN A 62 -8.41 2.95 -8.45
CA GLN A 62 -7.81 1.65 -8.74
C GLN A 62 -6.43 1.78 -9.38
N CYS A 63 -6.27 2.74 -10.29
CA CYS A 63 -5.00 3.01 -10.95
C CYS A 63 -3.96 3.63 -10.00
N TYR A 64 -4.38 4.45 -9.05
CA TYR A 64 -3.49 5.08 -8.06
C TYR A 64 -3.09 4.16 -6.91
N ALA A 65 -3.96 3.24 -6.50
CA ALA A 65 -3.76 2.42 -5.29
C ALA A 65 -2.43 1.64 -5.25
N PRO A 66 -1.92 1.03 -6.35
CA PRO A 66 -0.59 0.41 -6.37
C PRO A 66 0.54 1.40 -6.05
N GLY A 67 0.39 2.66 -6.43
CA GLY A 67 1.36 3.73 -6.17
C GLY A 67 1.59 3.98 -4.68
N LEU A 68 0.63 3.63 -3.81
CA LEU A 68 0.75 3.73 -2.34
C LEU A 68 1.98 2.98 -1.83
N ILE A 69 2.26 1.81 -2.38
CA ILE A 69 3.42 0.98 -2.02
C ILE A 69 4.71 1.75 -2.39
N GLY A 70 4.79 2.24 -3.63
CA GLY A 70 5.95 2.99 -4.12
C GLY A 70 6.24 4.24 -3.29
N TYR A 71 5.24 5.11 -3.08
CA TYR A 71 5.40 6.33 -2.29
C TYR A 71 5.86 6.05 -0.86
N SER A 72 5.32 5.00 -0.25
CA SER A 72 5.67 4.64 1.12
C SER A 72 7.08 4.08 1.22
N THR A 73 7.53 3.28 0.24
CA THR A 73 8.91 2.83 0.17
C THR A 73 9.86 4.01 0.02
N VAL A 74 9.58 4.98 -0.86
CA VAL A 74 10.38 6.20 -1.00
C VAL A 74 10.46 6.97 0.32
N LYS A 75 9.34 7.11 1.05
CA LYS A 75 9.31 7.79 2.36
C LYS A 75 10.18 7.12 3.43
N ILE A 76 10.36 5.80 3.37
CA ILE A 76 11.24 5.06 4.29
C ILE A 76 12.69 5.12 3.80
N THR A 77 12.91 4.96 2.51
CA THR A 77 14.24 4.85 1.93
C THR A 77 14.98 6.18 1.87
N ALA A 78 14.32 7.29 1.54
CA ALA A 78 14.97 8.59 1.38
C ALA A 78 15.66 9.10 2.67
N PRO A 79 15.03 9.05 3.87
CA PRO A 79 15.70 9.43 5.12
C PRO A 79 16.93 8.59 5.45
N ILE A 80 16.96 7.31 5.04
CA ILE A 80 18.12 6.43 5.26
C ILE A 80 19.33 6.93 4.46
N PHE A 81 19.12 7.37 3.22
CA PHE A 81 20.17 7.99 2.41
C PHE A 81 20.68 9.29 3.03
N TYR A 82 19.80 10.12 3.60
CA TYR A 82 20.22 11.32 4.35
C TYR A 82 21.04 10.97 5.59
N ALA A 83 20.67 9.94 6.34
CA ALA A 83 21.45 9.45 7.48
C ALA A 83 22.85 8.95 7.07
N MET A 84 22.97 8.37 5.87
CA MET A 84 24.25 7.98 5.26
C MET A 84 25.03 9.15 4.63
N ARG A 85 24.62 10.40 4.86
CA ARG A 85 25.19 11.63 4.28
C ARG A 85 25.15 11.68 2.75
N ASP A 86 24.21 10.99 2.12
CA ASP A 86 23.99 11.00 0.68
C ASP A 86 22.62 11.59 0.34
N SER A 87 22.57 12.92 0.18
CA SER A 87 21.35 13.62 -0.23
C SER A 87 21.17 13.70 -1.74
N ARG A 88 22.24 13.49 -2.52
CA ARG A 88 22.22 13.63 -3.97
C ARG A 88 21.49 12.48 -4.63
N THR A 89 21.68 11.27 -4.11
CA THR A 89 21.11 10.08 -4.73
C THR A 89 19.57 10.07 -4.71
N PRO A 90 18.88 10.29 -3.57
CA PRO A 90 17.41 10.37 -3.56
C PRO A 90 16.86 11.48 -4.44
N ALA A 91 17.54 12.63 -4.47
CA ALA A 91 17.13 13.77 -5.30
C ALA A 91 17.25 13.46 -6.80
N LEU A 92 18.37 12.87 -7.23
CA LEU A 92 18.58 12.50 -8.63
C LEU A 92 17.56 11.45 -9.10
N ILE A 93 17.35 10.38 -8.31
CA ILE A 93 16.39 9.33 -8.65
C ILE A 93 14.97 9.90 -8.68
N SER A 94 14.60 10.78 -7.74
CA SER A 94 13.29 11.43 -7.75
C SER A 94 13.12 12.34 -8.97
N GLY A 95 14.17 13.06 -9.38
CA GLY A 95 14.16 13.84 -10.62
C GLY A 95 13.94 12.98 -11.86
N ILE A 96 14.65 11.84 -11.96
CA ILE A 96 14.46 10.87 -13.04
C ILE A 96 13.04 10.30 -13.01
N ALA A 97 12.51 10.01 -11.82
CA ALA A 97 11.15 9.50 -11.67
C ALA A 97 10.08 10.51 -12.09
N VAL A 98 10.29 11.81 -11.84
CA VAL A 98 9.40 12.88 -12.33
C VAL A 98 9.47 12.98 -13.86
N ALA A 99 10.67 12.89 -14.45
CA ALA A 99 10.80 12.85 -15.91
C ALA A 99 10.12 11.62 -16.52
N LEU A 100 10.32 10.44 -15.91
CA LEU A 100 9.64 9.21 -16.30
C LEU A 100 8.12 9.33 -16.15
N ASN A 101 7.63 9.95 -15.07
CA ASN A 101 6.22 10.21 -14.85
C ASN A 101 5.64 11.09 -15.95
N LEU A 102 6.34 12.16 -16.35
CA LEU A 102 5.90 13.04 -17.42
C LEU A 102 5.78 12.28 -18.75
N VAL A 103 6.79 11.48 -19.11
CA VAL A 103 6.78 10.67 -20.34
C VAL A 103 5.66 9.64 -20.33
N LEU A 104 5.50 8.91 -19.22
CA LEU A 104 4.42 7.93 -19.03
C LEU A 104 3.05 8.61 -19.12
N ASN A 105 2.85 9.73 -18.43
CA ASN A 105 1.59 10.46 -18.45
C ASN A 105 1.23 10.93 -19.85
N LEU A 106 2.16 11.54 -20.60
CA LEU A 106 1.90 11.98 -21.97
C LEU A 106 1.55 10.82 -22.91
N THR A 107 2.18 9.66 -22.70
CA THR A 107 1.94 8.46 -23.53
C THR A 107 0.61 7.79 -23.16
N LEU A 108 0.38 7.55 -21.86
CA LEU A 108 -0.78 6.83 -21.35
C LEU A 108 -2.07 7.64 -21.41
N VAL A 109 -2.02 8.97 -21.29
CA VAL A 109 -3.21 9.82 -21.47
C VAL A 109 -3.78 9.68 -22.87
N ARG A 110 -2.93 9.53 -23.89
CA ARG A 110 -3.39 9.36 -25.27
C ARG A 110 -4.08 8.01 -25.51
N ILE A 111 -3.74 6.99 -24.72
CA ILE A 111 -4.26 5.62 -24.86
C ILE A 111 -5.48 5.38 -23.97
N MET A 112 -5.42 5.82 -22.70
CA MET A 112 -6.38 5.48 -21.64
C MET A 112 -7.06 6.71 -21.01
N GLY A 113 -6.83 7.91 -21.54
CA GLY A 113 -7.38 9.15 -20.99
C GLY A 113 -6.90 9.42 -19.55
N TYR A 114 -7.83 9.82 -18.69
CA TYR A 114 -7.53 10.19 -17.30
C TYR A 114 -7.01 9.01 -16.44
N GLN A 115 -7.41 7.76 -16.76
CA GLN A 115 -6.91 6.56 -16.07
C GLN A 115 -5.42 6.35 -16.34
N GLY A 116 -4.99 6.69 -17.55
CA GLY A 116 -3.60 6.65 -17.96
C GLY A 116 -2.70 7.56 -17.12
N LEU A 117 -3.20 8.74 -16.73
CA LEU A 117 -2.48 9.67 -15.86
C LEU A 117 -2.28 9.09 -14.45
N ALA A 118 -3.30 8.40 -13.93
CA ALA A 118 -3.23 7.75 -12.63
C ALA A 118 -2.24 6.57 -12.63
N LEU A 119 -2.32 5.70 -13.64
CA LEU A 119 -1.39 4.57 -13.81
C LEU A 119 0.05 5.05 -14.02
N GLY A 120 0.27 6.06 -14.88
CA GLY A 120 1.60 6.62 -15.13
C GLY A 120 2.26 7.14 -13.85
N THR A 121 1.46 7.72 -12.96
CA THR A 121 1.89 8.19 -11.64
C THR A 121 2.21 7.06 -10.67
N ALA A 122 1.37 6.03 -10.61
CA ALA A 122 1.66 4.85 -9.81
C ALA A 122 2.92 4.12 -10.29
N ILE A 123 3.07 3.92 -11.60
CA ILE A 123 4.24 3.25 -12.21
C ILE A 123 5.51 4.05 -11.92
N ALA A 124 5.51 5.36 -12.10
CA ALA A 124 6.67 6.20 -11.82
C ALA A 124 7.06 6.17 -10.33
N ALA A 125 6.09 6.18 -9.42
CA ALA A 125 6.35 6.06 -7.99
C ALA A 125 6.96 4.69 -7.62
N ILE A 126 6.46 3.61 -8.23
CA ILE A 126 7.00 2.26 -8.04
C ILE A 126 8.43 2.16 -8.62
N ALA A 127 8.67 2.71 -9.82
CA ALA A 127 10.01 2.75 -10.41
C ALA A 127 10.99 3.51 -9.51
N ASN A 128 10.61 4.67 -8.96
CA ASN A 128 11.42 5.42 -8.00
C ASN A 128 11.78 4.56 -6.79
N ALA A 129 10.77 3.93 -6.18
CA ALA A 129 10.94 3.06 -5.03
C ALA A 129 11.89 1.89 -5.31
N LEU A 130 11.72 1.21 -6.44
CA LEU A 130 12.54 0.06 -6.83
C LEU A 130 14.00 0.46 -7.03
N ILE A 131 14.27 1.56 -7.75
CA ILE A 131 15.64 2.03 -7.99
C ILE A 131 16.32 2.40 -6.66
N LEU A 132 15.63 3.14 -5.79
CA LEU A 132 16.12 3.50 -4.46
C LEU A 132 16.40 2.25 -3.61
N MET A 133 15.51 1.27 -3.64
CA MET A 133 15.65 0.03 -2.88
C MET A 133 16.83 -0.82 -3.37
N ILE A 134 17.02 -0.96 -4.70
CA ILE A 134 18.16 -1.67 -5.29
C ILE A 134 19.47 -0.99 -4.90
N LEU A 135 19.52 0.34 -4.96
CA LEU A 135 20.74 1.06 -4.63
C LEU A 135 21.05 1.01 -3.13
N LEU A 136 20.02 1.07 -2.28
CA LEU A 136 20.19 0.89 -0.85
C LEU A 136 20.70 -0.52 -0.53
N HIS A 137 20.17 -1.55 -1.19
CA HIS A 137 20.61 -2.93 -1.03
C HIS A 137 22.09 -3.10 -1.41
N ARG A 138 22.54 -2.45 -2.50
CA ARG A 138 23.94 -2.45 -2.92
C ARG A 138 24.85 -1.73 -1.94
N ARG A 139 24.44 -0.56 -1.42
CA ARG A 139 25.26 0.23 -0.47
C ARG A 139 25.40 -0.44 0.89
N LEU A 140 24.38 -1.17 1.30
CA LEU A 140 24.39 -1.91 2.55
C LEU A 140 24.90 -3.33 2.38
N ASP A 141 25.52 -3.71 1.25
CA ASP A 141 26.07 -5.06 1.02
C ASP A 141 25.10 -6.18 1.45
N GLY A 142 23.84 -6.02 1.04
CA GLY A 142 22.75 -6.92 1.38
C GLY A 142 21.86 -6.45 2.54
N ILE A 143 20.59 -6.22 2.24
CA ILE A 143 19.49 -6.12 3.21
C ILE A 143 18.72 -7.43 3.12
N ASP A 144 18.95 -8.37 4.03
CA ASP A 144 18.16 -9.58 4.33
C ASP A 144 17.11 -10.01 3.27
N GLY A 145 17.56 -10.18 2.01
CA GLY A 145 16.68 -10.02 0.84
C GLY A 145 15.72 -11.19 0.67
N ALA A 146 16.20 -12.39 1.00
CA ALA A 146 15.39 -13.61 1.00
C ALA A 146 14.24 -13.50 2.00
N ARG A 147 14.49 -12.99 3.21
CA ARG A 147 13.45 -12.80 4.23
C ARG A 147 12.44 -11.75 3.81
N LEU A 148 12.90 -10.64 3.24
CA LEU A 148 12.02 -9.58 2.72
C LEU A 148 11.11 -10.10 1.59
N GLY A 149 11.67 -10.87 0.65
CA GLY A 149 10.92 -11.47 -0.46
C GLY A 149 9.87 -12.48 0.02
N ILE A 150 10.24 -13.37 0.97
CA ILE A 150 9.29 -14.33 1.56
C ILE A 150 8.16 -13.58 2.28
N THR A 151 8.48 -12.56 3.09
CA THR A 151 7.46 -11.76 3.77
C THR A 151 6.56 -11.04 2.77
N PHE A 152 7.13 -10.48 1.69
CA PHE A 152 6.35 -9.85 0.63
C PHE A 152 5.35 -10.83 -0.01
N ILE A 153 5.78 -12.04 -0.37
CA ILE A 153 4.90 -13.07 -0.93
C ILE A 153 3.77 -13.42 0.05
N LYS A 154 4.09 -13.64 1.34
CA LYS A 154 3.06 -13.90 2.37
C LYS A 154 2.05 -12.76 2.47
N ILE A 155 2.51 -11.50 2.46
CA ILE A 155 1.64 -10.32 2.49
C ILE A 155 0.72 -10.28 1.27
N VAL A 156 1.28 -10.51 0.08
CA VAL A 156 0.51 -10.50 -1.16
C VAL A 156 -0.57 -11.58 -1.13
N VAL A 157 -0.23 -12.81 -0.71
CA VAL A 157 -1.20 -13.91 -0.56
C VAL A 157 -2.29 -13.54 0.45
N ALA A 158 -1.93 -13.04 1.64
CA ALA A 158 -2.90 -12.60 2.65
C ALA A 158 -3.82 -11.48 2.12
N SER A 159 -3.25 -10.54 1.36
CA SER A 159 -3.98 -9.41 0.78
C SER A 159 -4.95 -9.85 -0.32
N ILE A 160 -4.56 -10.84 -1.13
CA ILE A 160 -5.45 -11.43 -2.15
C ILE A 160 -6.62 -12.15 -1.48
N ILE A 161 -6.38 -12.94 -0.42
CA ILE A 161 -7.44 -13.59 0.36
C ILE A 161 -8.39 -12.55 0.95
N MET A 162 -7.84 -11.52 1.61
CA MET A 162 -8.61 -10.40 2.16
C MET A 162 -9.46 -9.71 1.09
N GLY A 163 -8.85 -9.34 -0.05
CA GLY A 163 -9.55 -8.68 -1.16
C GLY A 163 -10.65 -9.54 -1.76
N SER A 164 -10.43 -10.84 -1.87
CA SER A 164 -11.43 -11.78 -2.38
C SER A 164 -12.65 -11.85 -1.45
N VAL A 165 -12.41 -11.94 -0.14
CA VAL A 165 -13.50 -11.91 0.85
C VAL A 165 -14.22 -10.56 0.82
N ALA A 166 -13.50 -9.44 0.70
CA ALA A 166 -14.10 -8.12 0.60
C ALA A 166 -15.09 -8.00 -0.57
N VAL A 167 -14.72 -8.51 -1.77
CA VAL A 167 -15.64 -8.55 -2.93
C VAL A 167 -16.88 -9.36 -2.60
N VAL A 168 -16.69 -10.56 -2.04
CA VAL A 168 -17.78 -11.49 -1.78
C VAL A 168 -18.74 -10.91 -0.74
N THR A 169 -18.22 -10.40 0.38
CA THR A 169 -19.03 -9.76 1.43
C THR A 169 -19.80 -8.55 0.91
N GLU A 170 -19.15 -7.69 0.13
CA GLU A 170 -19.82 -6.50 -0.43
C GLU A 170 -20.95 -6.89 -1.39
N ARG A 171 -20.73 -7.89 -2.25
CA ARG A 171 -21.76 -8.40 -3.17
C ARG A 171 -22.93 -9.02 -2.42
N TYR A 172 -22.66 -9.89 -1.45
CA TYR A 172 -23.71 -10.50 -0.63
C TYR A 172 -24.54 -9.47 0.14
N LEU A 173 -23.92 -8.45 0.75
CA LEU A 173 -24.67 -7.40 1.43
C LEU A 173 -25.46 -6.51 0.46
N ALA A 174 -24.94 -6.28 -0.76
CA ALA A 174 -25.64 -5.51 -1.78
C ALA A 174 -26.92 -6.22 -2.26
N ASP A 175 -26.88 -7.55 -2.39
CA ASP A 175 -28.05 -8.36 -2.79
C ASP A 175 -29.11 -8.43 -1.68
N ILE A 176 -28.70 -8.52 -0.41
CA ILE A 176 -29.62 -8.61 0.73
C ILE A 176 -30.25 -7.25 1.05
N TRP A 177 -29.47 -6.17 0.93
CA TRP A 177 -29.91 -4.79 1.21
C TRP A 177 -29.68 -3.86 0.01
N PRO A 178 -30.49 -4.00 -1.06
CA PRO A 178 -30.46 -3.10 -2.21
C PRO A 178 -31.13 -1.78 -1.82
N SER A 179 -30.40 -0.91 -1.13
CA SER A 179 -30.86 0.44 -0.78
C SER A 179 -29.83 1.49 -1.14
N ALA A 180 -30.31 2.58 -1.74
CA ALA A 180 -29.49 3.75 -2.12
C ALA A 180 -29.30 4.74 -0.97
N LEU A 181 -29.82 4.43 0.22
CA LEU A 181 -29.67 5.29 1.40
C LEU A 181 -28.20 5.32 1.85
N LEU A 182 -27.64 6.51 1.99
CA LEU A 182 -26.24 6.72 2.41
C LEU A 182 -25.91 6.00 3.72
N SER A 183 -26.83 6.02 4.69
CA SER A 183 -26.67 5.35 5.98
C SER A 183 -26.43 3.85 5.82
N VAL A 184 -27.12 3.22 4.88
CA VAL A 184 -26.97 1.78 4.62
C VAL A 184 -25.67 1.50 3.87
N GLN A 185 -25.27 2.35 2.92
CA GLN A 185 -23.98 2.21 2.24
C GLN A 185 -22.80 2.36 3.20
N ILE A 186 -22.85 3.33 4.13
CA ILE A 186 -21.83 3.52 5.18
C ILE A 186 -21.78 2.28 6.08
N LEU A 187 -22.93 1.77 6.52
CA LEU A 187 -23.01 0.59 7.38
C LEU A 187 -22.45 -0.64 6.66
N ARG A 188 -22.83 -0.85 5.40
CA ARG A 188 -22.36 -1.95 4.56
C ARG A 188 -20.83 -1.90 4.39
N LEU A 189 -20.30 -0.75 4.00
CA LEU A 189 -18.85 -0.57 3.88
C LEU A 189 -18.12 -0.82 5.21
N SER A 190 -18.68 -0.32 6.31
CA SER A 190 -18.08 -0.50 7.65
C SER A 190 -18.02 -1.98 8.02
N ILE A 191 -19.08 -2.73 7.73
CA ILE A 191 -19.12 -4.19 7.93
C ILE A 191 -18.10 -4.88 7.02
N THR A 192 -18.08 -4.55 5.72
CA THR A 192 -17.13 -5.14 4.75
C THR A 192 -15.67 -4.88 5.16
N ILE A 193 -15.34 -3.67 5.60
CA ILE A 193 -14.01 -3.30 6.09
C ILE A 193 -13.68 -4.08 7.36
N ALA A 194 -14.61 -4.17 8.32
CA ALA A 194 -14.40 -4.92 9.57
C ALA A 194 -14.13 -6.40 9.29
N VAL A 195 -14.94 -7.04 8.45
CA VAL A 195 -14.75 -8.45 8.02
C VAL A 195 -13.40 -8.62 7.32
N SER A 196 -13.04 -7.71 6.42
CA SER A 196 -11.77 -7.75 5.70
C SER A 196 -10.58 -7.66 6.65
N VAL A 197 -10.61 -6.74 7.62
CA VAL A 197 -9.54 -6.60 8.62
C VAL A 197 -9.42 -7.86 9.50
N LEU A 198 -10.53 -8.48 9.87
CA LEU A 198 -10.52 -9.75 10.60
C LEU A 198 -9.91 -10.89 9.78
N VAL A 199 -10.26 -11.01 8.50
CA VAL A 199 -9.70 -12.00 7.58
C VAL A 199 -8.21 -11.77 7.37
N LEU A 200 -7.78 -10.52 7.19
CA LEU A 200 -6.37 -10.17 7.09
C LEU A 200 -5.61 -10.60 8.35
N GLY A 201 -6.17 -10.32 9.53
CA GLY A 201 -5.59 -10.75 10.81
C GLY A 201 -5.50 -12.26 10.96
N GLY A 202 -6.54 -13.00 10.55
CA GLY A 202 -6.55 -14.46 10.54
C GLY A 202 -5.54 -15.06 9.55
N ALA A 203 -5.49 -14.55 8.32
CA ALA A 203 -4.55 -14.97 7.30
C ALA A 203 -3.10 -14.67 7.71
N ALA A 204 -2.83 -13.50 8.28
CA ALA A 204 -1.51 -13.14 8.79
C ALA A 204 -1.03 -14.06 9.93
N GLN A 205 -1.95 -14.48 10.82
CA GLN A 205 -1.64 -15.46 11.87
C GLN A 205 -1.37 -16.85 11.28
N ALA A 206 -2.21 -17.31 10.34
CA ALA A 206 -2.04 -18.60 9.68
C ALA A 206 -0.73 -18.70 8.90
N LEU A 207 -0.32 -17.60 8.24
CA LEU A 207 0.94 -17.51 7.49
C LEU A 207 2.18 -17.30 8.39
N ARG A 208 2.00 -17.25 9.71
CA ARG A 208 3.05 -17.00 10.71
C ARG A 208 3.88 -15.78 10.34
N MET A 209 3.21 -14.64 10.22
CA MET A 209 3.86 -13.37 9.97
C MET A 209 4.39 -12.81 11.29
N ASP A 210 5.71 -12.91 11.50
CA ASP A 210 6.39 -12.39 12.70
C ASP A 210 6.05 -10.91 12.92
N GLU A 211 5.98 -10.14 11.83
CA GLU A 211 5.67 -8.71 11.86
C GLU A 211 4.25 -8.41 12.35
N PHE A 212 3.28 -9.28 12.06
CA PHE A 212 1.91 -9.11 12.54
C PHE A 212 1.83 -9.30 14.06
N ASN A 213 2.54 -10.30 14.57
CA ASN A 213 2.61 -10.55 16.01
C ASN A 213 3.32 -9.40 16.74
N ASP A 214 4.39 -8.86 16.17
CA ASP A 214 5.10 -7.70 16.73
C ASP A 214 4.24 -6.44 16.70
N ALA A 215 3.56 -6.16 15.59
CA ALA A 215 2.65 -5.03 15.47
C ALA A 215 1.49 -5.15 16.48
N ARG A 216 0.87 -6.34 16.60
CA ARG A 216 -0.20 -6.62 17.56
C ARG A 216 0.27 -6.42 18.99
N ARG A 217 1.46 -6.92 19.35
CA ARG A 217 2.04 -6.73 20.70
C ARG A 217 2.26 -5.26 21.02
N ARG A 218 2.80 -4.48 20.09
CA ARG A 218 3.04 -3.03 20.29
C ARG A 218 1.75 -2.23 20.43
N LEU A 219 0.71 -2.59 19.67
CA LEU A 219 -0.62 -1.98 19.76
C LEU A 219 -1.27 -2.28 21.12
N ILE A 220 -1.23 -3.54 21.55
CA ILE A 220 -1.77 -3.95 22.86
C ILE A 220 -0.98 -3.26 23.97
N ALA A 221 0.35 -3.26 23.93
CA ALA A 221 1.18 -2.58 24.94
C ALA A 221 0.85 -1.08 25.07
N LYS A 222 0.65 -0.39 23.95
CA LYS A 222 0.22 1.03 23.95
C LYS A 222 -1.20 1.23 24.51
N LEU A 223 -2.12 0.32 24.24
CA LEU A 223 -3.50 0.41 24.76
C LEU A 223 -3.60 0.04 26.24
N THR A 224 -2.69 -0.81 26.74
CA THR A 224 -2.62 -1.22 28.16
C THR A 224 -1.73 -0.30 29.00
N GLY A 225 -1.12 0.74 28.42
CA GLY A 225 -0.39 1.78 29.16
C GLY A 225 0.94 1.32 29.78
N ALA A 226 1.48 0.16 29.39
CA ALA A 226 2.80 -0.29 29.83
C ALA A 226 3.87 0.36 28.95
N VAL A 227 4.22 1.61 29.28
CA VAL A 227 5.43 2.31 28.81
C VAL A 227 6.58 1.95 29.72
#